data_AF-A0A520BSJ7-F1
#
_entry.id   AF-A0A520BSJ7-F1
#
_cell.length_a   1.000
_cell.length_b   1.000
_cell.length_c   1.000
_cell.angle_alpha   90.00
_cell.angle_beta   90.00
_cell.angle_gamma   90.00
#
_symmetry.space_group_name_H-M   'P 1'
#
loop_
_entity.id
_entity.type
_entity.pdbx_description
1 polymer ?
#
loop_
_entity_poly.entity_id
_entity_poly.type
_entity_poly.pdbx_seq_one_letter_code
_entity_poly.pdbx_strand_id
1 'polypeptide(L)'
;PNEIFFHVRLLDTDVNMQQRVLGIIGVNLVYAAFYHHDDPKVMIESLADNLTVGSVEIDLISVKGPAFKEVNNTLLNLYLIMKDFSTAAIFDEDTHPRQAKDLLYKKDIMILRTKYGQKSNPNFNLFNKATEQFTRTNNVEPGNLKVMIEVLLTNVLTEDHETPDDIDLEAVALRAEEMCKTGNLVIVSNFTRHNRLAQYLSRCKPKSVGISTNINNLKFVFNSKNFGENYSSQLLSYVSDTFSQNVKVFAYPFLDKKTNTVITTANMPVTPDAKPLFDFLLVNGYVTDIKDYSEEDVKTA
;
A
#
# COMPACT_ATOMS: atom_id res chain seq x y z
N PRO A 1 -22.42 -25.58 -4.20
CA PRO A 1 -21.92 -25.03 -5.50
C PRO A 1 -20.45 -24.61 -5.33
N ASN A 2 -19.69 -24.57 -6.43
CA ASN A 2 -18.38 -23.93 -6.47
C ASN A 2 -18.53 -22.55 -7.11
N GLU A 3 -17.81 -21.56 -6.58
CA GLU A 3 -17.88 -20.15 -6.97
C GLU A 3 -16.46 -19.62 -7.16
N ILE A 4 -16.20 -18.97 -8.29
CA ILE A 4 -15.00 -18.18 -8.54
C ILE A 4 -15.47 -16.75 -8.80
N PHE A 5 -15.09 -15.83 -7.94
CA PHE A 5 -15.30 -14.41 -8.08
C PHE A 5 -13.97 -13.75 -8.43
N PHE A 6 -13.95 -12.87 -9.41
CA PHE A 6 -12.78 -12.08 -9.71
C PHE A 6 -13.23 -10.72 -10.23
N HIS A 7 -12.41 -9.70 -9.99
CA HIS A 7 -12.63 -8.36 -10.48
C HIS A 7 -11.48 -8.00 -11.42
N VAL A 8 -11.83 -7.31 -12.51
CA VAL A 8 -10.87 -6.85 -13.50
C VAL A 8 -11.07 -5.38 -13.79
N ARG A 9 -9.96 -4.69 -14.03
CA ARG A 9 -9.96 -3.34 -14.55
C ARG A 9 -9.35 -3.34 -15.94
N LEU A 10 -10.16 -3.01 -16.94
CA LEU A 10 -9.70 -2.81 -18.30
C LEU A 10 -8.94 -1.48 -18.38
N LEU A 11 -7.70 -1.53 -18.88
CA LEU A 11 -6.78 -0.40 -18.89
C LEU A 11 -6.68 0.25 -20.27
N ASP A 12 -7.09 -0.45 -21.32
CA ASP A 12 -7.20 0.11 -22.67
C ASP A 12 -8.23 1.25 -22.70
N THR A 13 -8.01 2.23 -23.57
CA THR A 13 -8.97 3.32 -23.80
C THR A 13 -9.97 3.01 -24.92
N ASP A 14 -9.64 2.06 -25.80
CA ASP A 14 -10.50 1.65 -26.93
C ASP A 14 -11.52 0.58 -26.52
N VAL A 15 -12.79 0.84 -26.81
CA VAL A 15 -13.91 -0.03 -26.42
C VAL A 15 -13.84 -1.40 -27.11
N ASN A 16 -13.37 -1.49 -28.37
CA ASN A 16 -13.29 -2.77 -29.08
C ASN A 16 -12.16 -3.63 -28.50
N MET A 17 -11.04 -3.01 -28.12
CA MET A 17 -9.95 -3.70 -27.41
C MET A 17 -10.45 -4.21 -26.05
N GLN A 18 -11.13 -3.37 -25.27
CA GLN A 18 -11.74 -3.76 -24.00
C GLN A 18 -12.68 -4.97 -24.12
N GLN A 19 -13.56 -4.98 -25.12
CA GLN A 19 -14.47 -6.10 -25.37
C GLN A 19 -13.74 -7.40 -25.72
N ARG A 20 -12.69 -7.30 -26.54
CA ARG A 20 -11.85 -8.46 -26.90
C ARG A 20 -11.14 -9.03 -25.67
N VAL A 21 -10.51 -8.17 -24.87
CA VAL A 21 -9.84 -8.55 -23.62
C VAL A 21 -10.80 -9.23 -22.67
N LEU A 22 -12.00 -8.66 -22.46
CA LEU A 22 -13.02 -9.26 -21.61
C LEU A 22 -13.49 -10.63 -22.13
N GLY A 23 -13.61 -10.80 -23.45
CA GLY A 23 -13.94 -12.08 -24.07
C GLY A 23 -12.87 -13.15 -23.83
N ILE A 24 -11.59 -12.80 -23.98
CA ILE A 24 -10.46 -13.71 -23.72
C ILE A 24 -10.46 -14.12 -22.24
N ILE A 25 -10.57 -13.16 -21.32
CA ILE A 25 -10.64 -13.42 -19.87
C ILE A 25 -11.79 -14.35 -19.52
N GLY A 26 -12.97 -14.16 -20.13
CA GLY A 26 -14.12 -15.04 -19.90
C GLY A 26 -13.86 -16.48 -20.31
N VAL A 27 -13.20 -16.70 -21.46
CA VAL A 27 -12.80 -18.04 -21.92
C VAL A 27 -11.74 -18.63 -20.99
N ASN A 28 -10.72 -17.86 -20.64
CA ASN A 28 -9.65 -18.27 -19.74
C ASN A 28 -10.19 -18.69 -18.37
N LEU A 29 -11.14 -17.94 -17.81
CA LEU A 29 -11.80 -18.28 -16.54
C LEU A 29 -12.52 -19.63 -16.61
N VAL A 30 -13.31 -19.86 -17.66
CA VAL A 30 -14.01 -21.14 -17.82
C VAL A 30 -12.98 -22.27 -17.95
N TYR A 31 -11.95 -22.08 -18.76
CA TYR A 31 -10.88 -23.07 -18.93
C TYR A 31 -10.18 -23.38 -17.59
N ALA A 32 -9.74 -22.36 -16.86
CA ALA A 32 -9.09 -22.47 -15.57
C ALA A 32 -9.97 -23.21 -14.55
N ALA A 33 -11.27 -22.90 -14.51
CA ALA A 33 -12.22 -23.53 -13.61
C ALA A 33 -12.44 -25.03 -13.89
N PHE A 34 -12.31 -25.48 -15.14
CA PHE A 34 -12.52 -26.89 -15.50
C PHE A 34 -11.23 -27.71 -15.46
N TYR A 35 -10.09 -27.11 -15.79
CA TYR A 35 -8.84 -27.84 -16.01
C TYR A 35 -7.73 -27.56 -14.99
N HIS A 36 -7.85 -26.47 -14.22
CA HIS A 36 -6.80 -26.02 -13.28
C HIS A 36 -7.34 -25.71 -11.87
N HIS A 37 -8.57 -26.11 -11.54
CA HIS A 37 -9.17 -25.77 -10.24
C HIS A 37 -8.44 -26.40 -9.04
N ASP A 38 -7.66 -27.46 -9.27
CA ASP A 38 -6.86 -28.21 -8.30
C ASP A 38 -5.45 -27.62 -8.10
N ASP A 39 -4.99 -26.77 -9.02
CA ASP A 39 -3.75 -25.99 -8.88
C ASP A 39 -4.03 -24.48 -8.98
N PRO A 40 -4.21 -23.80 -7.83
CA PRO A 40 -4.54 -22.38 -7.81
C PRO A 40 -3.49 -21.48 -8.48
N LYS A 41 -2.21 -21.89 -8.54
CA LYS A 41 -1.17 -21.08 -9.18
C LYS A 41 -1.34 -21.11 -10.70
N VAL A 42 -1.47 -22.31 -11.26
CA VAL A 42 -1.72 -22.50 -12.70
C VAL A 42 -3.06 -21.89 -13.10
N MET A 43 -4.08 -21.99 -12.24
CA MET A 43 -5.37 -21.32 -12.43
C MET A 43 -5.18 -19.81 -12.64
N ILE A 44 -4.41 -19.13 -11.77
CA ILE A 44 -4.16 -17.69 -11.89
C ILE A 44 -3.37 -17.35 -13.15
N GLU A 45 -2.28 -18.07 -13.42
CA GLU A 45 -1.46 -17.82 -14.61
C GLU A 45 -2.29 -17.92 -15.89
N SER A 46 -3.15 -18.95 -15.98
CA SER A 46 -4.03 -19.17 -17.13
C SER A 46 -5.07 -18.06 -17.35
N LEU A 47 -5.43 -17.28 -16.31
CA LEU A 47 -6.37 -16.16 -16.48
C LEU A 47 -5.80 -15.07 -17.40
N ALA A 48 -4.48 -14.89 -17.40
CA ALA A 48 -3.80 -13.88 -18.20
C ALA A 48 -3.33 -14.37 -19.57
N ASP A 49 -3.57 -15.64 -19.92
CA ASP A 49 -3.13 -16.22 -21.19
C ASP A 49 -3.67 -15.45 -22.39
N ASN A 50 -2.77 -15.17 -23.35
CA ASN A 50 -3.06 -14.41 -24.57
C ASN A 50 -3.62 -12.99 -24.34
N LEU A 51 -3.44 -12.40 -23.16
CA LEU A 51 -3.73 -11.00 -22.93
C LEU A 51 -2.53 -10.13 -23.31
N THR A 52 -2.83 -8.95 -23.85
CA THR A 52 -1.77 -7.95 -24.08
C THR A 52 -1.30 -7.44 -22.73
N VAL A 53 0.03 -7.44 -22.50
CA VAL A 53 0.60 -6.94 -21.25
C VAL A 53 0.14 -5.50 -21.01
N GLY A 54 -0.42 -5.24 -19.82
CA GLY A 54 -0.93 -3.91 -19.45
C GLY A 54 -2.34 -3.58 -19.97
N SER A 55 -3.04 -4.50 -20.65
CA SER A 55 -4.43 -4.29 -21.09
C SER A 55 -5.46 -4.49 -19.97
N VAL A 56 -5.12 -5.27 -18.94
CA VAL A 56 -5.98 -5.56 -17.80
C VAL A 56 -5.17 -5.61 -16.50
N GLU A 57 -5.81 -5.19 -15.40
CA GLU A 57 -5.40 -5.55 -14.03
C GLU A 57 -6.44 -6.51 -13.45
N ILE A 58 -6.01 -7.66 -12.93
CA ILE A 58 -6.86 -8.56 -12.13
C ILE A 58 -6.57 -8.20 -10.68
N ASP A 59 -7.38 -7.34 -10.09
CA ASP A 59 -7.08 -6.71 -8.78
C ASP A 59 -7.72 -7.42 -7.59
N LEU A 60 -8.59 -8.40 -7.83
CA LEU A 60 -9.18 -9.25 -6.79
C LEU A 60 -9.59 -10.60 -7.37
N ILE A 61 -9.32 -11.66 -6.60
CA ILE A 61 -9.90 -12.99 -6.84
C ILE A 61 -10.34 -13.63 -5.53
N SER A 62 -11.43 -14.39 -5.56
CA SER A 62 -11.91 -15.17 -4.42
C SER A 62 -12.59 -16.43 -4.90
N VAL A 63 -12.25 -17.57 -4.30
CA VAL A 63 -12.86 -18.86 -4.59
C VAL A 63 -13.57 -19.42 -3.36
N LYS A 64 -14.64 -20.17 -3.59
CA LYS A 64 -15.43 -20.82 -2.54
C LYS A 64 -16.08 -22.09 -3.06
N GLY A 65 -16.20 -23.10 -2.21
CA GLY A 65 -16.98 -24.31 -2.49
C GLY A 65 -16.18 -25.60 -2.28
N PRO A 66 -16.83 -26.76 -2.48
CA PRO A 66 -16.21 -28.06 -2.20
C PRO A 66 -14.88 -28.33 -2.91
N ALA A 67 -14.67 -27.78 -4.11
CA ALA A 67 -13.42 -27.94 -4.87
C ALA A 67 -12.28 -27.05 -4.36
N PHE A 68 -12.59 -25.99 -3.59
CA PHE A 68 -11.64 -24.97 -3.16
C PHE A 68 -11.43 -24.96 -1.63
N LYS A 69 -11.75 -26.06 -0.93
CA LYS A 69 -11.70 -26.12 0.54
C LYS A 69 -10.33 -25.78 1.12
N GLU A 70 -9.28 -26.20 0.43
CA GLU A 70 -7.88 -26.00 0.86
C GLU A 70 -7.25 -24.74 0.27
N VAL A 71 -8.00 -23.93 -0.52
CA VAL A 71 -7.46 -22.74 -1.16
C VAL A 71 -7.54 -21.54 -0.23
N ASN A 72 -6.39 -20.97 0.13
CA ASN A 72 -6.32 -19.72 0.87
C ASN A 72 -6.47 -18.52 -0.10
N ASN A 73 -7.57 -17.78 0.05
CA ASN A 73 -7.84 -16.59 -0.75
C ASN A 73 -6.83 -15.45 -0.53
N THR A 74 -6.22 -15.34 0.65
CA THR A 74 -5.10 -14.41 0.91
C THR A 74 -3.94 -14.72 -0.02
N LEU A 75 -3.46 -15.97 0.00
CA LEU A 75 -2.37 -16.42 -0.86
C LEU A 75 -2.68 -16.22 -2.34
N LEU A 76 -3.92 -16.48 -2.75
CA LEU A 76 -4.34 -16.30 -4.13
C LEU A 76 -4.21 -14.84 -4.60
N ASN A 77 -4.61 -13.87 -3.77
CA ASN A 77 -4.45 -12.45 -4.09
C ASN A 77 -3.00 -11.96 -3.97
N LEU A 78 -2.20 -12.53 -3.07
CA LEU A 78 -0.77 -12.24 -3.03
C LEU A 78 -0.04 -12.73 -4.28
N TYR A 79 -0.47 -13.88 -4.81
CA TYR A 79 0.08 -14.42 -6.05
C TYR A 79 -0.25 -13.54 -7.27
N LEU A 80 -1.41 -12.88 -7.30
CA LEU A 80 -1.70 -11.84 -8.30
C LEU A 80 -0.68 -10.70 -8.28
N ILE A 81 -0.23 -10.28 -7.09
CA ILE A 81 0.79 -9.24 -6.96
C ILE A 81 2.14 -9.75 -7.45
N MET A 82 2.50 -10.99 -7.11
CA MET A 82 3.74 -11.61 -7.55
C MET A 82 3.81 -11.79 -9.08
N LYS A 83 2.67 -11.99 -9.74
CA LYS A 83 2.58 -12.10 -11.20
C LYS A 83 2.37 -10.77 -11.91
N ASP A 84 2.48 -9.65 -11.19
CA ASP A 84 2.23 -8.29 -11.70
C ASP A 84 0.82 -8.10 -12.31
N PHE A 85 -0.13 -8.98 -11.96
CA PHE A 85 -1.54 -8.86 -12.38
C PHE A 85 -2.30 -7.86 -11.53
N SER A 86 -1.82 -7.61 -10.30
CA SER A 86 -2.29 -6.55 -9.41
C SER A 86 -1.11 -5.82 -8.79
N THR A 87 -1.30 -4.56 -8.45
CA THR A 87 -0.30 -3.79 -7.69
C THR A 87 -0.48 -3.87 -6.17
N ALA A 88 -1.66 -4.25 -5.70
CA ALA A 88 -1.95 -4.42 -4.28
C ALA A 88 -3.21 -5.28 -4.06
N ALA A 89 -3.32 -5.88 -2.87
CA ALA A 89 -4.49 -6.60 -2.41
C ALA A 89 -4.96 -6.02 -1.07
N ILE A 90 -6.27 -5.81 -0.92
CA ILE A 90 -6.86 -5.33 0.33
C ILE A 90 -7.68 -6.44 0.98
N PHE A 91 -7.51 -6.59 2.28
CA PHE A 91 -8.21 -7.54 3.13
C PHE A 91 -8.97 -6.79 4.23
N ASP A 92 -10.15 -7.29 4.58
CA ASP A 92 -10.87 -6.82 5.75
C ASP A 92 -10.40 -7.50 7.05
N GLU A 93 -11.04 -7.12 8.15
CA GLU A 93 -10.73 -7.58 9.51
C GLU A 93 -10.89 -9.11 9.65
N ASP A 94 -11.74 -9.71 8.82
CA ASP A 94 -12.00 -11.15 8.73
C ASP A 94 -11.10 -11.85 7.69
N THR A 95 -10.04 -11.19 7.21
CA THR A 95 -9.09 -11.70 6.20
C THR A 95 -9.71 -12.02 4.83
N HIS A 96 -10.89 -11.47 4.53
CA HIS A 96 -11.48 -11.62 3.20
C HIS A 96 -10.93 -10.58 2.24
N PRO A 97 -10.55 -10.96 1.00
CA PRO A 97 -10.18 -9.99 -0.01
C PRO A 97 -11.39 -9.10 -0.37
N ARG A 98 -11.14 -7.80 -0.48
CA ARG A 98 -12.16 -6.78 -0.75
C ARG A 98 -11.70 -5.83 -1.84
N GLN A 99 -12.67 -5.38 -2.64
CA GLN A 99 -12.42 -4.40 -3.67
C GLN A 99 -12.10 -3.04 -3.01
N ALA A 100 -10.99 -2.42 -3.42
CA ALA A 100 -10.45 -1.25 -2.73
C ALA A 100 -11.41 -0.05 -2.74
N LYS A 101 -12.06 0.22 -3.87
CA LYS A 101 -12.99 1.34 -4.01
C LYS A 101 -14.22 1.18 -3.11
N ASP A 102 -14.73 -0.03 -2.92
CA ASP A 102 -15.88 -0.30 -2.06
C ASP A 102 -15.59 0.06 -0.59
N LEU A 103 -14.36 -0.17 -0.14
CA LEU A 103 -13.94 0.15 1.23
C LEU A 103 -13.57 1.62 1.43
N LEU A 104 -12.98 2.25 0.41
CA LEU A 104 -12.23 3.50 0.55
C LEU A 104 -12.94 4.73 -0.05
N TYR A 105 -13.98 4.53 -0.86
CA TYR A 105 -14.69 5.63 -1.52
C TYR A 105 -15.33 6.60 -0.51
N LYS A 106 -14.97 7.89 -0.63
CA LYS A 106 -15.41 8.98 0.27
C LYS A 106 -15.09 8.76 1.76
N LYS A 107 -14.22 7.80 2.10
CA LYS A 107 -13.75 7.57 3.46
C LYS A 107 -12.55 8.45 3.79
N ASP A 108 -12.40 8.75 5.07
CA ASP A 108 -11.19 9.38 5.61
C ASP A 108 -10.25 8.24 6.03
N ILE A 109 -9.08 8.15 5.40
CA ILE A 109 -8.20 6.99 5.54
C ILE A 109 -7.00 7.38 6.37
N MET A 110 -6.67 6.59 7.39
CA MET A 110 -5.40 6.70 8.11
C MET A 110 -4.62 5.40 7.93
N ILE A 111 -3.40 5.47 7.39
CA ILE A 111 -2.61 4.29 7.05
C ILE A 111 -1.24 4.29 7.72
N LEU A 112 -0.85 3.12 8.23
CA LEU A 112 0.48 2.83 8.76
C LEU A 112 1.20 1.82 7.88
N ARG A 113 2.42 2.15 7.46
CA ARG A 113 3.26 1.21 6.72
C ARG A 113 4.07 0.31 7.64
N THR A 114 4.07 -0.98 7.33
CA THR A 114 4.86 -2.04 7.95
C THR A 114 5.55 -2.87 6.87
N LYS A 115 6.52 -3.70 7.23
CA LYS A 115 7.19 -4.63 6.32
C LYS A 115 6.85 -6.06 6.70
N TYR A 116 6.74 -6.97 5.73
CA TYR A 116 6.44 -8.37 6.01
C TYR A 116 7.50 -9.01 6.93
N GLY A 117 8.79 -8.73 6.71
CA GLY A 117 9.90 -9.26 7.52
C GLY A 117 10.12 -8.56 8.87
N GLN A 118 9.28 -7.60 9.25
CA GLN A 118 9.47 -6.84 10.49
C GLN A 118 9.03 -7.67 11.71
N LYS A 119 10.00 -8.18 12.47
CA LYS A 119 9.75 -8.98 13.68
C LYS A 119 9.06 -8.21 14.82
N SER A 120 9.26 -6.90 14.90
CA SER A 120 8.64 -6.07 15.94
C SER A 120 7.29 -5.54 15.50
N ASN A 121 6.30 -5.54 16.40
CA ASN A 121 5.04 -4.89 16.11
C ASN A 121 5.24 -3.39 15.85
N PRO A 122 4.43 -2.79 14.94
CA PRO A 122 4.44 -1.35 14.74
C PRO A 122 4.18 -0.62 16.05
N ASN A 123 4.62 0.64 16.17
CA ASN A 123 4.23 1.43 17.34
C ASN A 123 2.76 1.87 17.19
N PHE A 124 1.85 1.02 17.65
CA PHE A 124 0.40 1.28 17.61
C PHE A 124 0.01 2.48 18.47
N ASN A 125 0.70 2.76 19.59
CA ASN A 125 0.43 3.95 20.40
C ASN A 125 0.64 5.23 19.60
N LEU A 126 1.77 5.30 18.89
CA LEU A 126 2.12 6.47 18.08
C LEU A 126 1.19 6.61 16.86
N PHE A 127 0.78 5.48 16.28
CA PHE A 127 -0.20 5.47 15.22
C PHE A 127 -1.60 5.91 15.69
N ASN A 128 -2.02 5.52 16.89
CA ASN A 128 -3.28 5.97 17.49
C ASN A 128 -3.27 7.50 17.70
N LYS A 129 -2.16 8.05 18.24
CA LYS A 129 -1.99 9.52 18.37
C LYS A 129 -2.05 10.23 17.01
N ALA A 130 -1.40 9.67 15.99
CA ALA A 130 -1.48 10.20 14.63
C ALA A 130 -2.92 10.18 14.08
N THR A 131 -3.66 9.11 14.35
CA THR A 131 -5.05 8.92 13.96
C THR A 131 -5.98 9.92 14.65
N GLU A 132 -5.79 10.17 15.95
CA GLU A 132 -6.52 11.19 16.70
C GLU A 132 -6.22 12.60 16.16
N GLN A 133 -4.94 12.90 15.91
CA GLN A 133 -4.53 14.17 15.33
C GLN A 133 -5.12 14.38 13.93
N PHE A 134 -5.14 13.36 13.09
CA PHE A 134 -5.77 13.36 11.77
C PHE A 134 -7.27 13.61 11.87
N THR A 135 -7.97 12.87 12.72
CA THR A 135 -9.42 12.99 12.97
C THR A 135 -9.80 14.42 13.33
N ARG A 136 -9.06 15.03 14.27
CA ARG A 136 -9.26 16.42 14.70
C ARG A 136 -8.94 17.43 13.59
N THR A 137 -7.81 17.27 12.92
CA THR A 137 -7.33 18.25 11.92
C THR A 137 -8.19 18.27 10.66
N ASN A 138 -8.75 17.12 10.29
CA ASN A 138 -9.56 16.96 9.09
C ASN A 138 -11.08 16.99 9.38
N ASN A 139 -11.49 17.21 10.63
CA ASN A 139 -12.90 17.18 11.05
C ASN A 139 -13.63 15.91 10.58
N VAL A 140 -13.01 14.75 10.83
CA VAL A 140 -13.52 13.46 10.36
C VAL A 140 -14.83 13.13 11.08
N GLU A 141 -15.84 12.74 10.30
CA GLU A 141 -17.16 12.37 10.81
C GLU A 141 -17.10 11.02 11.55
N PRO A 142 -17.85 10.85 12.66
CA PRO A 142 -17.96 9.57 13.34
C PRO A 142 -18.35 8.44 12.38
N GLY A 143 -17.60 7.33 12.40
CA GLY A 143 -17.83 6.17 11.52
C GLY A 143 -17.34 6.34 10.07
N ASN A 144 -16.79 7.50 9.69
CA ASN A 144 -16.21 7.69 8.36
C ASN A 144 -14.71 7.33 8.27
N LEU A 145 -14.03 7.32 9.41
CA LEU A 145 -12.63 6.94 9.51
C LEU A 145 -12.45 5.45 9.16
N LYS A 146 -11.48 5.16 8.29
CA LYS A 146 -10.96 3.81 8.03
C LYS A 146 -9.49 3.77 8.35
N VAL A 147 -9.13 2.94 9.33
CA VAL A 147 -7.74 2.69 9.72
C VAL A 147 -7.23 1.50 8.93
N MET A 148 -6.03 1.65 8.35
CA MET A 148 -5.40 0.67 7.50
C MET A 148 -3.96 0.39 7.93
N ILE A 149 -3.53 -0.85 7.73
CA ILE A 149 -2.13 -1.27 7.87
C ILE A 149 -1.64 -1.75 6.51
N GLU A 150 -0.55 -1.16 6.02
CA GLU A 150 0.15 -1.67 4.84
C GLU A 150 1.20 -2.70 5.28
N VAL A 151 1.20 -3.86 4.64
CA VAL A 151 2.28 -4.84 4.70
C VAL A 151 3.02 -4.78 3.36
N LEU A 152 4.20 -4.17 3.38
CA LEU A 152 5.04 -4.05 2.18
C LEU A 152 5.76 -5.37 1.90
N LEU A 153 5.63 -5.87 0.67
CA LEU A 153 6.29 -7.08 0.15
C LEU A 153 7.81 -6.90 -0.02
N THR A 154 8.25 -5.70 -0.37
CA THR A 154 9.66 -5.45 -0.68
C THR A 154 10.47 -5.16 0.59
N ASN A 155 11.59 -5.86 0.74
CA ASN A 155 12.70 -5.37 1.56
C ASN A 155 13.41 -4.31 0.72
N VAL A 156 13.41 -3.05 1.19
CA VAL A 156 13.85 -1.84 0.49
C VAL A 156 15.37 -1.81 0.19
N LEU A 157 15.95 -2.85 -0.42
CA LEU A 157 17.40 -2.96 -0.67
C LEU A 157 17.78 -3.57 -2.02
N THR A 158 16.89 -3.57 -3.01
CA THR A 158 17.29 -3.74 -4.42
C THR A 158 16.89 -2.49 -5.19
N GLU A 159 17.83 -1.93 -5.95
CA GLU A 159 17.59 -0.78 -6.84
C GLU A 159 16.59 -1.11 -7.95
N ASP A 160 16.38 -2.41 -8.18
CA ASP A 160 15.42 -2.93 -9.13
C ASP A 160 14.02 -2.98 -8.51
N HIS A 161 13.06 -2.46 -9.26
CA HIS A 161 11.62 -2.45 -8.97
C HIS A 161 10.99 -3.86 -8.97
N GLU A 162 11.79 -4.91 -8.89
CA GLU A 162 11.38 -6.30 -9.00
C GLU A 162 10.97 -6.82 -7.62
N THR A 163 9.81 -7.47 -7.60
CA THR A 163 9.39 -8.26 -6.45
C THR A 163 10.34 -9.46 -6.37
N PRO A 164 11.12 -9.67 -5.29
CA PRO A 164 12.09 -10.76 -5.26
C PRO A 164 11.42 -12.12 -5.57
N ASP A 165 11.99 -12.88 -6.49
CA ASP A 165 11.48 -14.21 -6.89
C ASP A 165 11.37 -15.18 -5.70
N ASP A 166 12.18 -14.97 -4.66
CA ASP A 166 12.28 -15.82 -3.46
C ASP A 166 11.44 -15.31 -2.27
N ILE A 167 10.41 -14.47 -2.46
CA ILE A 167 9.52 -14.10 -1.36
C ILE A 167 8.71 -15.31 -0.89
N ASP A 168 8.81 -15.61 0.41
CA ASP A 168 7.91 -16.53 1.09
C ASP A 168 6.50 -15.91 1.23
N LEU A 169 5.64 -16.20 0.24
CA LEU A 169 4.26 -15.72 0.21
C LEU A 169 3.42 -16.26 1.39
N GLU A 170 3.77 -17.41 1.97
CA GLU A 170 3.09 -17.94 3.15
C GLU A 170 3.41 -17.09 4.39
N ALA A 171 4.67 -16.70 4.57
CA ALA A 171 5.05 -15.77 5.62
C ALA A 171 4.37 -14.40 5.46
N VAL A 172 4.23 -13.91 4.22
CA VAL A 172 3.49 -12.67 3.94
C VAL A 172 2.00 -12.83 4.28
N ALA A 173 1.36 -13.92 3.83
CA ALA A 173 -0.05 -14.18 4.11
C ALA A 173 -0.30 -14.25 5.62
N LEU A 174 0.53 -15.00 6.34
CA LEU A 174 0.44 -15.09 7.80
C LEU A 174 0.55 -13.70 8.45
N ARG A 175 1.49 -12.87 7.98
CA ARG A 175 1.66 -11.51 8.50
C ARG A 175 0.46 -10.62 8.19
N ALA A 176 -0.11 -10.70 6.99
CA ALA A 176 -1.30 -9.96 6.62
C ALA A 176 -2.49 -10.39 7.50
N GLU A 177 -2.67 -11.68 7.72
CA GLU A 177 -3.72 -12.25 8.57
C GLU A 177 -3.56 -11.85 10.04
N GLU A 178 -2.34 -11.81 10.57
CA GLU A 178 -2.03 -11.27 11.90
C GLU A 178 -2.44 -9.79 12.03
N MET A 179 -2.16 -8.98 11.01
CA MET A 179 -2.55 -7.56 11.01
C MET A 179 -4.07 -7.40 10.90
N CYS A 180 -4.77 -8.24 10.13
CA CYS A 180 -6.24 -8.19 10.05
C CYS A 180 -6.90 -8.47 11.41
N LYS A 181 -6.36 -9.45 12.16
CA LYS A 181 -6.82 -9.81 13.52
C LYS A 181 -6.70 -8.68 14.55
N THR A 182 -6.02 -7.58 14.21
CA THR A 182 -6.01 -6.36 15.04
C THR A 182 -7.25 -5.48 14.84
N GLY A 183 -8.21 -5.90 14.01
CA GLY A 183 -9.44 -5.15 13.70
C GLY A 183 -9.24 -4.01 12.70
N ASN A 184 -8.19 -4.10 11.87
CA ASN A 184 -7.87 -3.09 10.87
C ASN A 184 -7.98 -3.67 9.46
N LEU A 185 -8.29 -2.81 8.48
CA LEU A 185 -8.10 -3.15 7.09
C LEU A 185 -6.62 -3.34 6.80
N VAL A 186 -6.27 -4.32 5.97
CA VAL A 186 -4.87 -4.57 5.59
C VAL A 186 -4.72 -4.42 4.10
N ILE A 187 -3.69 -3.70 3.66
CA ILE A 187 -3.27 -3.68 2.26
C ILE A 187 -1.90 -4.34 2.15
N VAL A 188 -1.76 -5.31 1.28
CA VAL A 188 -0.46 -5.87 0.90
C VAL A 188 -0.07 -5.27 -0.44
N SER A 189 1.14 -4.73 -0.55
CA SER A 189 1.58 -3.99 -1.73
C SER A 189 3.05 -4.20 -2.04
N ASN A 190 3.46 -3.89 -3.28
CA ASN A 190 4.86 -3.74 -3.68
C ASN A 190 5.30 -2.26 -3.77
N PHE A 191 4.57 -1.33 -3.11
CA PHE A 191 4.81 0.11 -3.20
C PHE A 191 6.03 0.58 -2.40
N THR A 192 7.23 0.45 -2.97
CA THR A 192 8.50 0.86 -2.33
C THR A 192 8.49 2.30 -1.81
N ARG A 193 7.85 3.23 -2.53
CA ARG A 193 7.72 4.65 -2.17
C ARG A 193 6.28 5.03 -1.79
N HIS A 194 6.12 5.94 -0.82
CA HIS A 194 4.79 6.38 -0.36
C HIS A 194 3.97 7.09 -1.45
N ASN A 195 4.61 7.72 -2.43
CA ASN A 195 3.92 8.36 -3.54
C ASN A 195 3.11 7.36 -4.38
N ARG A 196 3.59 6.11 -4.52
CA ARG A 196 2.86 5.02 -5.21
C ARG A 196 1.63 4.58 -4.42
N LEU A 197 1.75 4.46 -3.09
CA LEU A 197 0.62 4.19 -2.21
C LEU A 197 -0.43 5.31 -2.30
N ALA A 198 -0.01 6.57 -2.25
CA ALA A 198 -0.90 7.73 -2.41
C ALA A 198 -1.63 7.69 -3.76
N GLN A 199 -0.92 7.42 -4.86
CA GLN A 199 -1.52 7.25 -6.20
C GLN A 199 -2.50 6.08 -6.27
N TYR A 200 -2.23 4.96 -5.60
CA TYR A 200 -3.14 3.83 -5.55
C TYR A 200 -4.43 4.19 -4.79
N LEU A 201 -4.28 4.77 -3.60
CA LEU A 201 -5.42 5.17 -2.77
C LEU A 201 -6.28 6.24 -3.46
N SER A 202 -5.66 7.19 -4.17
CA SER A 202 -6.36 8.27 -4.88
C SER A 202 -7.32 7.76 -5.97
N ARG A 203 -7.01 6.61 -6.60
CA ARG A 203 -7.93 5.94 -7.56
C ARG A 203 -9.25 5.54 -6.92
N CYS A 204 -9.26 5.29 -5.62
CA CYS A 204 -10.46 4.94 -4.86
C CYS A 204 -11.32 6.16 -4.52
N LYS A 205 -10.86 7.39 -4.81
CA LYS A 205 -11.52 8.67 -4.49
C LYS A 205 -11.89 8.79 -3.00
N PRO A 206 -10.90 8.68 -2.08
CA PRO A 206 -11.11 8.95 -0.67
C PRO A 206 -11.46 10.42 -0.42
N LYS A 207 -12.03 10.73 0.74
CA LYS A 207 -12.31 12.11 1.17
C LYS A 207 -11.01 12.80 1.61
N SER A 208 -10.21 12.11 2.42
CA SER A 208 -8.86 12.53 2.80
C SER A 208 -8.01 11.31 3.18
N VAL A 209 -6.67 11.46 3.10
CA VAL A 209 -5.72 10.38 3.42
C VAL A 209 -4.64 10.90 4.35
N GLY A 210 -4.42 10.22 5.47
CA GLY A 210 -3.30 10.41 6.37
C GLY A 210 -2.32 9.24 6.27
N ILE A 211 -1.06 9.52 5.98
CA ILE A 211 0.02 8.52 5.92
C ILE A 211 0.92 8.73 7.12
N SER A 212 0.98 7.75 8.04
CA SER A 212 1.96 7.75 9.14
C SER A 212 3.30 7.20 8.66
N THR A 213 4.40 7.94 8.89
CA THR A 213 5.72 7.52 8.44
C THR A 213 6.86 8.00 9.35
N ASN A 214 7.97 7.27 9.39
CA ASN A 214 9.15 7.70 10.15
C ASN A 214 9.74 8.95 9.52
N ILE A 215 10.11 9.94 10.32
CA ILE A 215 10.85 11.11 9.84
C ILE A 215 12.15 10.73 9.10
N ASN A 216 12.75 9.57 9.39
CA ASN A 216 13.90 9.04 8.65
C ASN A 216 13.59 8.75 7.16
N ASN A 217 12.35 8.40 6.81
CA ASN A 217 11.94 8.25 5.41
C ASN A 217 11.93 9.61 4.71
N LEU A 218 11.48 10.66 5.40
CA LEU A 218 11.53 12.03 4.88
C LEU A 218 12.98 12.51 4.77
N LYS A 219 13.83 12.22 5.76
CA LYS A 219 15.27 12.52 5.71
C LYS A 219 15.94 11.88 4.49
N PHE A 220 15.53 10.66 4.14
CA PHE A 220 16.02 9.99 2.93
C PHE A 220 15.58 10.71 1.66
N VAL A 221 14.29 11.06 1.55
CA VAL A 221 13.72 11.73 0.36
C VAL A 221 14.26 13.16 0.21
N PHE A 222 14.41 13.92 1.28
CA PHE A 222 14.83 15.33 1.25
C PHE A 222 16.36 15.52 1.33
N ASN A 223 17.12 14.53 0.85
CA ASN A 223 18.58 14.57 0.79
C ASN A 223 19.06 14.24 -0.63
N SER A 224 19.49 15.27 -1.36
CA SER A 224 19.93 15.14 -2.75
C SER A 224 21.10 14.18 -2.97
N LYS A 225 21.93 13.95 -1.93
CA LYS A 225 23.05 12.99 -1.98
C LYS A 225 22.59 11.55 -2.23
N ASN A 226 21.32 11.23 -1.97
CA ASN A 226 20.78 9.89 -2.15
C ASN A 226 20.34 9.58 -3.60
N PHE A 227 20.24 10.58 -4.49
CA PHE A 227 19.56 10.41 -5.79
C PHE A 227 20.33 10.95 -7.01
N GLY A 228 21.50 11.55 -6.82
CA GLY A 228 22.36 12.02 -7.92
C GLY A 228 21.80 13.20 -8.72
N GLU A 229 22.20 13.31 -9.99
CA GLU A 229 22.02 14.53 -10.81
C GLU A 229 20.55 14.89 -11.12
N ASN A 230 19.65 13.90 -11.17
CA ASN A 230 18.23 14.09 -11.49
C ASN A 230 17.33 14.31 -10.27
N TYR A 231 17.91 14.63 -9.11
CA TYR A 231 17.18 14.70 -7.85
C TYR A 231 16.01 15.70 -7.87
N SER A 232 16.19 16.91 -8.38
CA SER A 232 15.15 17.95 -8.36
C SER A 232 13.87 17.50 -9.08
N SER A 233 14.01 16.90 -10.26
CA SER A 233 12.88 16.36 -11.03
C SER A 233 12.21 15.19 -10.31
N GLN A 234 12.99 14.29 -9.72
CA GLN A 234 12.48 13.16 -8.94
C GLN A 234 11.73 13.64 -7.69
N LEU A 235 12.25 14.65 -6.99
CA LEU A 235 11.65 15.21 -5.78
C LEU A 235 10.33 15.89 -6.11
N LEU A 236 10.28 16.72 -7.16
CA LEU A 236 9.04 17.38 -7.59
C LEU A 236 7.97 16.36 -7.99
N SER A 237 8.35 15.33 -8.74
CA SER A 237 7.45 14.23 -9.11
C SER A 237 6.94 13.49 -7.87
N TYR A 238 7.84 13.11 -6.95
CA TYR A 238 7.47 12.45 -5.69
C TYR A 238 6.48 13.28 -4.85
N VAL A 239 6.74 14.58 -4.72
CA VAL A 239 5.88 15.49 -3.94
C VAL A 239 4.52 15.66 -4.61
N SER A 240 4.49 15.90 -5.93
CA SER A 240 3.25 16.01 -6.70
C SER A 240 2.39 14.76 -6.56
N ASP A 241 3.00 13.59 -6.67
CA ASP A 241 2.32 12.30 -6.55
C ASP A 241 1.82 12.04 -5.13
N THR A 242 2.67 12.28 -4.12
CA THR A 242 2.36 12.01 -2.70
C THR A 242 1.21 12.87 -2.22
N PHE A 243 1.23 14.17 -2.51
CA PHE A 243 0.27 15.14 -1.97
C PHE A 243 -0.90 15.43 -2.93
N SER A 244 -1.11 14.56 -3.92
CA SER A 244 -2.30 14.57 -4.74
C SER A 244 -3.54 14.22 -3.91
N GLN A 245 -4.68 14.88 -4.15
CA GLN A 245 -5.99 14.53 -3.57
C GLN A 245 -6.07 14.43 -2.02
N ASN A 246 -5.81 15.54 -1.32
CA ASN A 246 -6.00 15.66 0.14
C ASN A 246 -5.21 14.65 0.99
N VAL A 247 -4.00 14.30 0.55
CA VAL A 247 -3.07 13.48 1.34
C VAL A 247 -2.27 14.37 2.29
N LYS A 248 -2.11 13.92 3.53
CA LYS A 248 -1.21 14.49 4.55
C LYS A 248 -0.31 13.41 5.12
N VAL A 249 0.92 13.78 5.45
CA VAL A 249 1.92 12.91 6.06
C VAL A 249 2.08 13.28 7.54
N PHE A 250 1.92 12.29 8.41
CA PHE A 250 2.13 12.38 9.84
C PHE A 250 3.49 11.75 10.16
N ALA A 251 4.48 12.59 10.41
CA ALA A 251 5.85 12.15 10.67
C ALA A 251 5.99 11.79 12.15
N TYR A 252 6.41 10.57 12.44
CA TYR A 252 6.85 10.22 13.79
C TYR A 252 8.34 10.47 13.97
N PRO A 253 8.74 10.94 15.17
CA PRO A 253 10.14 11.15 15.51
C PRO A 253 10.91 9.84 15.63
N PHE A 254 12.24 9.92 15.55
CA PHE A 254 13.12 8.81 15.94
C PHE A 254 14.27 9.31 16.82
N LEU A 255 14.79 8.45 17.69
CA LEU A 255 15.97 8.74 18.50
C LEU A 255 17.24 8.36 17.72
N ASP A 256 18.06 9.36 17.40
CA ASP A 256 19.39 9.12 16.84
C ASP A 256 20.35 8.69 17.96
N LYS A 257 20.70 7.40 17.98
CA LYS A 257 21.62 6.82 18.98
C LYS A 257 23.01 7.46 18.98
N LYS A 258 23.49 8.01 17.85
CA LYS A 258 24.84 8.57 17.76
C LYS A 258 24.93 9.92 18.45
N THR A 259 23.87 10.72 18.34
CA THR A 259 23.80 12.07 18.91
C THR A 259 22.99 12.12 20.20
N ASN A 260 22.26 11.04 20.51
CA ASN A 260 21.28 10.96 21.58
C ASN A 260 20.22 12.07 21.50
N THR A 261 19.83 12.44 20.27
CA THR A 261 18.82 13.49 20.01
C THR A 261 17.60 12.92 19.30
N VAL A 262 16.43 13.43 19.67
CA VAL A 262 15.17 13.11 18.99
C VAL A 262 15.08 13.95 17.72
N ILE A 263 14.97 13.27 16.58
CA ILE A 263 14.82 13.91 15.27
C ILE A 263 13.34 14.10 14.97
N THR A 264 12.97 15.30 14.57
CA THR A 264 11.62 15.78 14.19
C THR A 264 11.72 16.61 12.92
N THR A 265 10.61 17.09 12.35
CA THR A 265 10.68 18.01 11.20
C THR A 265 11.46 19.29 11.47
N ALA A 266 11.59 19.71 12.75
CA ALA A 266 12.29 20.93 13.14
C ALA A 266 13.83 20.85 13.05
N ASN A 267 14.42 19.67 13.30
CA ASN A 267 15.87 19.47 13.35
C ASN A 267 16.38 18.40 12.37
N MET A 268 15.49 17.82 11.53
CA MET A 268 15.88 16.89 10.48
C MET A 268 16.85 17.56 9.48
N PRO A 269 17.97 16.91 9.13
CA PRO A 269 18.87 17.44 8.12
C PRO A 269 18.22 17.37 6.73
N VAL A 270 18.21 18.51 6.02
CA VAL A 270 17.66 18.67 4.66
C VAL A 270 18.71 19.38 3.80
N THR A 271 18.91 18.93 2.56
CA THR A 271 19.87 19.58 1.66
C THR A 271 19.37 20.96 1.20
N PRO A 272 20.26 21.95 0.97
CA PRO A 272 19.84 23.33 0.68
C PRO A 272 18.91 23.48 -0.52
N ASP A 273 19.08 22.63 -1.54
CA ASP A 273 18.26 22.56 -2.74
C ASP A 273 16.84 22.01 -2.48
N ALA A 274 16.68 21.14 -1.50
CA ALA A 274 15.39 20.54 -1.12
C ALA A 274 14.62 21.36 -0.07
N LYS A 275 15.34 22.22 0.68
CA LYS A 275 14.81 22.97 1.83
C LYS A 275 13.59 23.85 1.50
N PRO A 276 13.56 24.63 0.39
CA PRO A 276 12.41 25.46 0.08
C PRO A 276 11.12 24.65 -0.11
N LEU A 277 11.22 23.48 -0.75
CA LEU A 277 10.08 22.61 -0.97
C LEU A 277 9.65 21.92 0.33
N PHE A 278 10.59 21.48 1.16
CA PHE A 278 10.28 20.91 2.48
C PHE A 278 9.54 21.93 3.37
N ASP A 279 10.02 23.17 3.42
CA ASP A 279 9.39 24.24 4.20
C ASP A 279 8.00 24.58 3.69
N PHE A 280 7.82 24.61 2.37
CA PHE A 280 6.50 24.76 1.77
C PHE A 280 5.53 23.67 2.25
N LEU A 281 5.97 22.41 2.32
CA LEU A 281 5.14 21.31 2.77
C LEU A 281 4.77 21.41 4.27
N LEU A 282 5.70 21.90 5.10
CA LEU A 282 5.44 22.12 6.53
C LEU A 282 4.47 23.28 6.77
N VAL A 283 4.71 24.43 6.12
CA VAL A 283 3.87 25.64 6.29
C VAL A 283 2.43 25.40 5.87
N ASN A 284 2.22 24.60 4.81
CA ASN A 284 0.89 24.28 4.31
C ASN A 284 0.25 23.05 5.00
N GLY A 285 0.93 22.42 5.97
CA GLY A 285 0.40 21.27 6.71
C GLY A 285 0.26 19.98 5.90
N TYR A 286 1.02 19.85 4.80
CA TYR A 286 1.14 18.59 4.05
C TYR A 286 1.96 17.57 4.83
N VAL A 287 3.00 18.03 5.52
CA VAL A 287 3.79 17.24 6.46
C VAL A 287 3.60 17.83 7.85
N THR A 288 3.33 16.99 8.85
CA THR A 288 3.15 17.43 10.23
C THR A 288 3.73 16.39 11.18
N ASP A 289 4.47 16.84 12.21
CA ASP A 289 4.90 15.95 13.28
C ASP A 289 3.69 15.43 14.07
N ILE A 290 3.77 14.16 14.51
CA ILE A 290 2.85 13.60 15.50
C ILE A 290 3.18 14.25 16.85
N LYS A 291 2.17 14.85 17.47
CA LYS A 291 2.30 15.53 18.78
C LYS A 291 1.94 14.60 19.93
N ASP A 292 2.24 15.05 21.14
CA ASP A 292 1.79 14.43 22.41
C ASP A 292 2.24 12.97 22.61
N TYR A 293 3.38 12.56 22.05
CA TYR A 293 3.99 11.24 22.27
C TYR A 293 4.89 11.23 23.52
N SER A 294 5.07 10.07 24.15
CA SER A 294 6.03 9.90 25.25
C SER A 294 7.42 9.57 24.70
N GLU A 295 8.50 9.89 25.43
CA GLU A 295 9.85 9.48 25.02
C GLU A 295 9.99 7.97 24.88
N GLU A 296 9.21 7.19 25.64
CA GLU A 296 9.12 5.73 25.53
C GLU A 296 8.53 5.26 24.19
N ASP A 297 7.70 6.07 23.54
CA ASP A 297 7.14 5.78 22.21
C ASP A 297 8.18 5.96 21.09
N VAL A 298 9.30 6.65 21.35
CA VAL A 298 10.33 6.93 20.34
C VAL A 298 11.25 5.73 20.19
N LYS A 299 10.95 4.89 19.19
CA LYS A 299 11.82 3.77 18.84
C LYS A 299 13.15 4.25 18.29
N THR A 300 14.20 3.52 18.63
CA THR A 300 15.54 3.74 18.08
C THR A 300 15.60 3.27 16.63
N ALA A 301 16.24 4.06 15.77
CA ALA A 301 16.62 3.59 14.43
C ALA A 301 17.64 2.45 14.47
#